data_AF-Q86QJ3-F1
#
_entry.id   AF-Q86QJ3-F1
#
_cell.length_a   1.000
_cell.length_b   1.000
_cell.length_c   1.000
_cell.angle_alpha   90.00
_cell.angle_beta   90.00
_cell.angle_gamma   90.00
#
_symmetry.space_group_name_H-M   'P 1'
#
loop_
_entity.id
_entity.type
_entity.pdbx_description
1 polymer ?
#
loop_
_entity_poly.entity_id
_entity_poly.type
_entity_poly.pdbx_seq_one_letter_code
_entity_poly.pdbx_strand_id
1 'polypeptide(L)'
;FTMTLANIYMLKWEQPLIAHQKRHNELYGRYIDDVFMTSNMFMGQINQLLDQADQQDENIRITRTIGSKIEFLDVSIENNQGRLKTSVH
;
A
#
# COMPACT_ATOMS: atom_id res chain seq x y z
N PHE A 1 16.92 12.46 13.26
CA PHE A 1 16.61 11.36 14.20
C PHE A 1 15.16 10.89 14.08
N THR A 2 14.16 11.78 14.16
CA THR A 2 12.74 11.42 14.10
C THR A 2 12.34 10.67 12.81
N MET A 3 12.79 11.13 11.64
CA MET A 3 12.50 10.45 10.35
C MET A 3 13.10 9.04 10.26
N THR A 4 14.25 8.81 10.88
CA THR A 4 14.89 7.48 10.90
C THR A 4 14.09 6.51 11.76
N LEU A 5 13.65 6.98 12.94
CA LEU A 5 12.85 6.16 13.84
C LEU A 5 11.46 5.85 13.25
N ALA A 6 10.81 6.83 12.63
CA ALA A 6 9.55 6.63 11.92
C ALA A 6 9.69 5.59 10.79
N ASN A 7 10.77 5.66 10.00
CA ASN A 7 11.03 4.67 8.95
C ASN A 7 11.27 3.26 9.49
N ILE A 8 12.00 3.12 10.61
CA ILE A 8 12.20 1.81 11.25
C ILE A 8 10.87 1.26 11.78
N TYR A 9 10.05 2.13 12.36
CA TYR A 9 8.74 1.77 12.89
C TYR A 9 7.79 1.31 11.78
N MET A 10 7.64 2.12 10.72
CA MET A 10 6.86 1.78 9.53
C MET A 10 7.35 0.49 8.88
N LEU A 11 8.67 0.29 8.77
CA LEU A 11 9.24 -0.93 8.21
C LEU A 11 8.83 -2.18 8.99
N LYS A 12 8.76 -2.11 10.32
CA LYS A 12 8.30 -3.24 11.13
C LYS A 12 6.82 -3.51 10.94
N TRP A 13 6.02 -2.45 10.93
CA TRP A 13 4.57 -2.55 10.75
C TRP A 13 4.19 -3.14 9.38
N GLU A 14 4.86 -2.72 8.30
CA GLU A 14 4.53 -3.12 6.92
C GLU A 14 4.97 -4.54 6.53
N GLN A 15 5.75 -5.24 7.38
CA GLN A 15 6.30 -6.57 7.03
C GLN A 15 5.25 -7.58 6.55
N PRO A 16 4.05 -7.71 7.15
CA PRO A 16 3.04 -8.65 6.69
C PRO A 16 2.51 -8.29 5.30
N LEU A 17 2.34 -7.00 5.01
CA LEU A 17 1.91 -6.52 3.69
C LEU A 17 2.99 -6.81 2.65
N ILE A 18 4.26 -6.49 2.92
CA ILE A 18 5.38 -6.82 2.02
C ILE A 18 5.46 -8.32 1.75
N ALA A 19 5.30 -9.15 2.78
CA ALA A 19 5.34 -10.60 2.65
C ALA A 19 4.19 -11.13 1.78
N HIS A 20 2.99 -10.57 1.93
CA HIS A 20 1.85 -10.85 1.07
C HIS A 20 2.16 -10.50 -0.38
N GLN A 21 2.61 -9.26 -0.65
CA GLN A 21 2.89 -8.81 -2.02
C GLN A 21 3.96 -9.64 -2.72
N LYS A 22 5.04 -9.98 -2.01
CA LYS A 22 6.09 -10.86 -2.55
C LYS A 22 5.58 -12.25 -2.88
N ARG A 23 4.70 -12.81 -2.06
CA ARG A 23 4.11 -14.15 -2.30
C ARG A 23 3.23 -14.17 -3.54
N HIS A 24 2.51 -13.08 -3.80
CA HIS A 24 1.56 -12.98 -4.91
C HIS A 24 2.15 -12.34 -6.18
N ASN A 25 3.45 -12.00 -6.17
CA ASN A 25 4.13 -11.27 -7.24
C ASN A 25 3.41 -9.94 -7.59
N GLU A 26 2.99 -9.25 -6.53
CA GLU A 26 2.29 -7.97 -6.60
C GLU A 26 3.25 -6.82 -6.24
N LEU A 27 2.92 -5.61 -6.68
CA LEU A 27 3.73 -4.44 -6.41
C LEU A 27 3.43 -3.89 -5.01
N TYR A 28 4.50 -3.43 -4.37
CA TYR A 28 4.49 -2.69 -3.12
C TYR A 28 5.48 -1.54 -3.22
N GLY A 29 5.04 -0.33 -2.90
CA GLY A 29 5.87 0.86 -2.83
C GLY A 29 5.50 1.65 -1.58
N ARG A 30 6.50 2.28 -0.96
CA ARG A 30 6.29 3.20 0.16
C ARG A 30 7.10 4.46 -0.05
N TYR A 31 6.51 5.60 0.27
CA TYR A 31 7.17 6.89 0.39
C TYR A 31 6.79 7.52 1.73
N ILE A 32 7.74 7.55 2.67
CA ILE A 32 7.52 7.99 4.06
C ILE A 32 6.37 7.16 4.70
N ASP A 33 5.18 7.73 4.80
CA ASP A 33 3.95 7.17 5.36
C ASP A 33 2.90 6.79 4.28
N ASP A 34 3.10 7.20 3.03
CA ASP A 34 2.25 6.81 1.91
C ASP A 34 2.64 5.45 1.34
N VAL A 35 1.66 4.56 1.21
CA VAL A 35 1.83 3.20 0.68
C VAL A 35 1.01 3.02 -0.60
N PHE A 36 1.66 2.47 -1.63
CA PHE A 36 1.05 2.01 -2.87
C PHE A 36 1.16 0.49 -2.97
N MET A 37 0.06 -0.17 -3.33
CA MET A 37 0.06 -1.61 -3.59
C MET A 37 -0.92 -1.99 -4.70
N THR A 38 -0.57 -2.98 -5.50
CA THR A 38 -1.49 -3.61 -6.46
C THR A 38 -2.02 -4.91 -5.87
N SER A 39 -3.24 -5.33 -6.20
CA SER A 39 -3.65 -6.69 -5.86
C SER A 39 -4.59 -7.32 -6.89
N ASN A 40 -4.45 -8.64 -7.05
CA ASN A 40 -5.37 -9.49 -7.82
C ASN A 40 -6.46 -10.09 -6.93
N MET A 41 -6.44 -9.81 -5.62
CA MET A 41 -7.48 -10.25 -4.69
C MET A 41 -8.83 -9.61 -5.00
N PHE A 42 -9.92 -10.28 -4.58
CA PHE A 42 -11.24 -9.65 -4.61
C PHE A 42 -11.31 -8.50 -3.59
N MET A 43 -12.14 -7.49 -3.90
CA MET A 43 -12.29 -6.29 -3.07
C MET A 43 -12.55 -6.60 -1.58
N GLY A 44 -13.35 -7.62 -1.26
CA GLY A 44 -13.59 -8.02 0.13
C GLY A 44 -12.34 -8.50 0.86
N GLN A 45 -11.47 -9.24 0.17
CA GLN A 45 -10.20 -9.73 0.74
C GLN A 45 -9.19 -8.59 0.92
N ILE A 46 -9.14 -7.64 -0.03
CA ILE A 46 -8.32 -6.43 0.11
C ILE A 46 -8.75 -5.64 1.34
N ASN A 47 -10.06 -5.41 1.52
CA ASN A 47 -10.56 -4.71 2.70
C ASN A 47 -10.20 -5.43 3.99
N GLN A 48 -10.38 -6.76 4.05
CA GLN A 48 -10.02 -7.54 5.22
C GLN A 48 -8.53 -7.48 5.54
N LEU A 49 -7.64 -7.55 4.53
CA LEU A 49 -6.20 -7.42 4.72
C LEU A 49 -5.85 -6.04 5.31
N LEU A 50 -6.46 -4.98 4.78
CA LEU A 50 -6.22 -3.61 5.24
C LEU A 50 -6.84 -3.34 6.61
N ASP A 51 -7.96 -3.96 6.96
CA ASP A 51 -8.55 -3.92 8.30
C ASP A 51 -7.62 -4.58 9.33
N GLN A 52 -7.04 -5.74 8.99
CA GLN A 52 -6.07 -6.42 9.85
C GLN A 52 -4.81 -5.57 10.06
N ALA A 53 -4.32 -4.91 9.00
CA ALA A 53 -3.17 -4.02 9.10
C ALA A 53 -3.47 -2.78 9.97
N ASP A 54 -4.68 -2.22 9.89
CA ASP A 54 -5.12 -1.08 10.72
C ASP A 54 -5.27 -1.46 12.21
N GLN A 55 -5.59 -2.72 12.49
CA GLN A 55 -5.76 -3.23 13.86
C GLN A 55 -4.46 -3.73 14.49
N GLN A 56 -3.38 -3.88 13.72
CA GLN A 56 -2.12 -4.46 14.19
C GLN A 56 -1.42 -3.58 15.23
N ASP A 57 -1.59 -2.26 15.16
CA ASP A 57 -0.90 -1.30 16.01
C ASP A 57 -1.83 -0.12 16.32
N GLU A 58 -2.06 0.16 17.61
CA GLU A 58 -2.95 1.24 18.05
C GLU A 58 -2.47 2.64 17.65
N ASN A 59 -1.18 2.79 17.36
CA ASN A 59 -0.55 4.06 17.01
C ASN A 59 -0.56 4.34 15.49
N ILE A 60 -0.95 3.36 14.66
CA ILE A 60 -1.03 3.51 13.21
C ILE A 60 -2.49 3.42 12.78
N ARG A 61 -2.91 4.37 11.95
CA ARG A 61 -4.23 4.38 11.32
C ARG A 61 -4.08 4.49 9.81
N ILE A 62 -4.74 3.60 9.09
CA ILE A 62 -4.73 3.54 7.63
C ILE A 62 -5.94 4.30 7.10
N THR A 63 -5.69 5.33 6.31
CA THR A 63 -6.67 5.84 5.35
C THR A 63 -6.40 5.18 4.00
N ARG A 64 -7.43 4.65 3.33
CA ARG A 64 -7.26 3.83 2.12
C ARG A 64 -8.15 4.31 0.98
N THR A 65 -7.61 4.25 -0.23
CA THR A 65 -8.34 4.41 -1.49
C THR A 65 -8.04 3.21 -2.37
N ILE A 66 -9.08 2.54 -2.87
CA ILE A 66 -8.93 1.33 -3.69
C ILE A 66 -9.69 1.55 -4.99
N GLY A 67 -9.01 1.35 -6.12
CA GLY A 67 -9.63 1.53 -7.44
C GLY A 67 -8.71 1.08 -8.57
N SER A 68 -9.25 1.05 -9.78
CA SER A 68 -8.46 0.83 -11.00
C SER A 68 -7.66 2.06 -11.42
N LYS A 69 -7.98 3.24 -10.86
CA LYS A 69 -7.22 4.47 -11.01
C LYS A 69 -7.10 5.13 -9.64
N ILE A 70 -5.88 5.48 -9.23
CA ILE A 70 -5.59 6.17 -7.98
C ILE A 70 -4.51 7.24 -8.18
N GLU A 71 -4.54 8.25 -7.34
CA GLU A 71 -3.45 9.22 -7.20
C GLU A 71 -2.51 8.74 -6.09
N PHE A 72 -1.21 8.76 -6.34
CA PHE A 72 -0.17 8.46 -5.35
C PHE A 72 0.96 9.47 -5.52
N LEU A 73 1.16 10.31 -4.51
CA LEU A 73 1.98 11.52 -4.61
C LEU A 73 1.47 12.38 -5.79
N ASP A 74 2.35 12.84 -6.67
CA ASP A 74 2.00 13.61 -7.87
C ASP A 74 1.84 12.72 -9.12
N VAL A 75 1.55 11.42 -8.94
CA VAL A 75 1.42 10.44 -10.02
C VAL A 75 0.03 9.82 -10.05
N SER A 76 -0.65 9.97 -11.17
CA SER A 76 -1.87 9.21 -11.49
C SER A 76 -1.48 7.82 -11.98
N ILE A 77 -1.96 6.79 -11.30
CA ILE A 77 -1.70 5.38 -11.62
C ILE A 77 -3.00 4.71 -12.03
N GLU A 78 -3.02 4.13 -13.23
CA GLU A 78 -4.18 3.39 -13.77
C GLU A 78 -3.79 1.95 -14.12
N ASN A 79 -4.61 0.99 -13.68
CA ASN A 79 -4.57 -0.38 -14.17
C ASN A 79 -5.37 -0.49 -15.48
N ASN A 80 -4.64 -0.59 -16.59
CA ASN A 80 -5.18 -0.81 -17.91
C ASN A 80 -5.04 -2.30 -18.30
N GLN A 81 -6.03 -3.11 -17.90
CA GLN A 81 -6.11 -4.55 -18.23
C GLN A 81 -4.86 -5.36 -17.82
N GLY A 82 -4.37 -5.13 -16.61
CA GLY A 82 -3.18 -5.80 -16.07
C GLY A 82 -1.86 -5.09 -16.40
N ARG A 83 -1.91 -3.95 -17.12
CA ARG A 83 -0.75 -3.08 -17.35
C ARG A 83 -0.95 -1.77 -16.59
N LEU A 84 -0.01 -1.45 -15.71
CA LEU A 84 0.00 -0.13 -15.08
C LEU A 84 0.42 0.94 -16.09
N LYS A 85 -0.36 2.02 -16.16
CA LYS A 85 -0.03 3.27 -16.82
C LYS A 85 0.11 4.35 -15.76
N THR A 86 1.19 5.12 -15.85
CA THR A 86 1.46 6.25 -14.96
C THR A 86 1.46 7.54 -15.76
N SER A 87 1.08 8.64 -15.12
CA SER A 87 1.13 9.98 -15.71
C SER A 87 1.46 11.01 -14.63
N VAL A 88 2.25 12.02 -15.00
CA VAL A 88 2.60 13.16 -14.14
C VAL A 88 1.95 14.39 -14.75
N HIS A 89 1.41 15.26 -13.90
CA HIS A 89 0.79 16.52 -14.31
C HIS A 89 1.72 17.71 -14.14
#